data_AF-A0A812NBD2-F1
#
_entry.id   AF-A0A812NBD2-F1
#
_cell.length_a   1.000
_cell.length_b   1.000
_cell.length_c   1.000
_cell.angle_alpha   90.00
_cell.angle_beta   90.00
_cell.angle_gamma   90.00
#
_symmetry.space_group_name_H-M   'P 1'
#
loop_
_entity.id
_entity.type
_entity.pdbx_description
1 polymer ?
#
loop_
_entity_poly.entity_id
_entity_poly.type
_entity_poly.pdbx_seq_one_letter_code
_entity_poly.pdbx_strand_id
1 'polypeptide(L)'
;MRCKLGASDSGVITYAMFEEKIDSPAVREYFETLGLDVWDAWSFFKLLDLDGGGSVEIEEFFKGCLRLRGQARAVDIGKIMHDQTWMIKSQGRFHTYMETELHFLKQEIAALRLGSSLTEQSPRTLLGGRSPQHKKMRSKHNLSELQE
;
A
#
# COMPACT_ATOMS: atom_id res chain seq x y z
N MET A 1 34.50 -8.82 -30.86
CA MET A 1 33.34 -9.49 -31.49
C MET A 1 32.08 -8.71 -31.14
N ARG A 2 31.27 -8.29 -32.11
CA ARG A 2 29.99 -7.58 -31.85
C ARG A 2 28.91 -8.64 -31.56
N CYS A 3 28.60 -8.88 -30.28
CA CYS A 3 27.46 -9.73 -29.92
C CYS A 3 26.17 -8.95 -30.26
N LYS A 4 25.40 -9.43 -31.24
CA LYS A 4 24.14 -8.79 -31.67
C LYS A 4 23.03 -9.14 -30.67
N LEU A 5 22.98 -8.44 -29.55
CA LEU A 5 21.87 -8.51 -28.58
C LEU A 5 20.68 -7.60 -28.95
N GLY A 6 20.69 -6.94 -30.11
CA GLY A 6 19.58 -6.18 -30.66
C GLY A 6 19.42 -6.49 -32.14
N ALA A 7 18.41 -7.29 -32.51
CA ALA A 7 18.14 -7.67 -33.90
C ALA A 7 16.97 -6.89 -34.52
N SER A 8 16.46 -5.86 -33.83
CA SER A 8 15.43 -4.96 -34.35
C SER A 8 15.95 -3.53 -34.34
N ASP A 9 15.57 -2.75 -35.36
CA ASP A 9 15.93 -1.33 -35.55
C ASP A 9 15.45 -0.41 -34.41
N SER A 10 14.86 -0.97 -33.35
CA SER A 10 14.30 -0.29 -32.19
C SER A 10 15.33 0.03 -31.10
N GLY A 11 16.54 -0.55 -31.13
CA GLY A 11 17.58 -0.26 -30.11
C GLY A 11 17.24 -0.78 -28.70
N VAL A 12 16.29 -1.70 -28.59
CA VAL A 12 15.85 -2.31 -27.32
C VAL A 12 16.04 -3.83 -27.32
N ILE A 13 16.16 -4.39 -26.12
CA ILE A 13 16.30 -5.81 -25.86
C ILE A 13 15.03 -6.27 -25.14
N THR A 14 14.24 -7.13 -25.79
CA THR A 14 13.09 -7.77 -25.15
C THR A 14 13.54 -8.97 -24.32
N TYR A 15 12.69 -9.39 -23.37
CA TYR A 15 13.01 -10.58 -22.56
C TYR A 15 13.25 -11.83 -23.42
N ALA A 16 12.43 -12.07 -24.44
CA ALA A 16 12.59 -13.23 -25.33
C ALA A 16 13.96 -13.23 -26.06
N MET A 17 14.40 -12.06 -26.53
CA MET A 17 15.73 -11.92 -27.16
C MET A 17 16.87 -12.15 -26.17
N PHE A 18 16.69 -11.69 -24.93
CA PHE A 18 17.65 -11.88 -23.86
C PHE A 18 17.75 -13.36 -23.46
N GLU A 19 16.62 -14.01 -23.20
CA GLU A 19 16.51 -15.43 -22.84
C GLU A 19 17.11 -16.35 -23.91
N GLU A 20 16.96 -16.03 -25.20
CA GLU A 20 17.57 -16.81 -26.27
C GLU A 20 19.11 -16.74 -26.28
N LYS A 21 19.70 -15.62 -25.82
CA LYS A 21 21.14 -15.34 -25.96
C LYS A 21 21.93 -15.44 -24.67
N ILE A 22 21.28 -15.34 -23.51
CA ILE A 22 21.92 -15.30 -22.19
C ILE A 22 22.81 -16.51 -21.93
N ASP A 23 22.39 -17.69 -22.38
CA ASP A 23 23.13 -18.94 -22.22
C ASP A 23 24.13 -19.23 -23.35
N SER A 24 24.25 -18.33 -24.34
CA SER A 24 25.26 -18.50 -25.37
C SER A 24 26.67 -18.39 -24.77
N PRO A 25 27.64 -19.22 -25.21
CA PRO A 25 28.99 -19.22 -24.63
C PRO A 25 29.64 -17.83 -24.63
N ALA A 26 29.44 -17.05 -25.70
CA ALA A 26 29.99 -15.72 -25.84
C ALA A 26 29.40 -14.70 -24.83
N VAL A 27 28.11 -14.82 -24.48
CA VAL A 27 27.47 -13.93 -23.50
C VAL A 27 27.87 -14.34 -22.08
N ARG A 28 27.91 -15.65 -21.79
CA ARG A 28 28.37 -16.16 -20.50
C ARG A 28 29.83 -15.77 -20.22
N GLU A 29 30.72 -15.97 -21.17
CA GLU A 29 32.13 -15.55 -21.05
C GLU A 29 32.25 -14.05 -20.79
N TYR A 30 31.47 -13.23 -21.50
CA TYR A 30 31.47 -11.78 -21.28
C TYR A 30 31.01 -11.41 -19.87
N PHE A 31 29.95 -12.03 -19.37
CA PHE A 31 29.46 -11.80 -18.00
C PHE A 31 30.44 -12.27 -16.94
N GLU A 32 31.13 -13.39 -17.15
CA GLU A 32 32.22 -13.84 -16.29
C GLU A 32 33.37 -12.81 -16.25
N THR A 33 33.74 -12.18 -17.37
CA THR A 33 34.75 -11.10 -17.36
C THR A 33 34.31 -9.86 -16.58
N LEU A 34 33.01 -9.64 -16.46
CA LEU A 34 32.41 -8.60 -15.61
C LEU A 34 32.20 -9.08 -14.16
N GLY A 35 32.51 -10.35 -13.83
CA GLY A 35 32.21 -10.92 -12.52
C GLY A 35 30.72 -10.95 -12.21
N LEU A 36 29.89 -11.11 -13.24
CA LEU A 36 28.45 -11.30 -13.17
C LEU A 36 28.16 -12.80 -13.24
N ASP A 37 27.56 -13.35 -12.19
CA ASP A 37 27.02 -14.71 -12.21
C ASP A 37 25.51 -14.62 -12.42
N VAL A 38 25.06 -14.99 -13.63
CA VAL A 38 23.65 -14.92 -14.02
C VAL A 38 23.05 -16.32 -14.00
N TRP A 39 22.50 -16.69 -12.85
CA TRP A 39 21.79 -17.94 -12.57
C TRP A 39 20.33 -17.93 -13.02
N ASP A 40 19.70 -16.75 -13.01
CA ASP A 40 18.30 -16.54 -13.38
C ASP A 40 18.18 -15.37 -14.34
N ALA A 41 17.89 -15.69 -15.60
CA ALA A 41 17.77 -14.71 -16.68
C ALA A 41 16.61 -13.73 -16.43
N TRP A 42 15.50 -14.19 -15.84
CA TRP A 42 14.34 -13.34 -15.57
C TRP A 42 14.65 -12.30 -14.50
N SER A 43 15.18 -12.74 -13.35
CA SER A 43 15.59 -11.80 -12.29
C SER A 43 16.64 -10.81 -12.78
N PHE A 44 17.62 -11.27 -13.54
CA PHE A 44 18.65 -10.37 -14.08
C PHE A 44 18.06 -9.35 -15.06
N PHE A 45 17.19 -9.78 -15.98
CA PHE A 45 16.50 -8.86 -16.89
C PHE A 45 15.69 -7.81 -16.12
N LYS A 46 15.00 -8.20 -15.05
CA LYS A 46 14.27 -7.27 -14.19
C LYS A 46 15.16 -6.29 -13.42
N LEU A 47 16.40 -6.65 -13.12
CA LEU A 47 17.38 -5.72 -12.54
C LEU A 47 17.91 -4.69 -13.56
N LEU A 48 17.75 -4.98 -14.86
CA LEU A 48 18.13 -4.09 -15.96
C LEU A 48 16.97 -3.17 -16.37
N ASP A 49 15.73 -3.68 -16.40
CA ASP A 49 14.45 -3.01 -16.71
C ASP A 49 14.05 -2.05 -15.57
N LEU A 50 14.72 -0.90 -15.48
CA LEU A 50 14.58 0.04 -14.37
C LEU A 50 13.26 0.81 -14.37
N ASP A 51 12.71 1.08 -15.55
CA ASP A 51 11.44 1.77 -15.73
C ASP A 51 10.24 0.81 -15.66
N GLY A 52 10.49 -0.51 -15.73
CA GLY A 52 9.48 -1.54 -15.72
C GLY A 52 8.67 -1.63 -17.02
N GLY A 53 9.20 -1.07 -18.11
CA GLY A 53 8.58 -1.07 -19.43
C GLY A 53 8.52 -2.46 -20.08
N GLY A 54 9.27 -3.43 -19.55
CA GLY A 54 9.31 -4.80 -20.07
C GLY A 54 10.26 -4.96 -21.27
N SER A 55 11.04 -3.94 -21.57
CA SER A 55 12.13 -3.94 -22.55
C SER A 55 13.29 -3.14 -21.99
N VAL A 56 14.51 -3.55 -22.28
CA VAL A 56 15.71 -2.88 -21.79
C VAL A 56 16.35 -2.13 -22.95
N GLU A 57 16.54 -0.82 -22.83
CA GLU A 57 17.31 -0.07 -23.82
C GLU A 57 18.78 -0.50 -23.79
N ILE A 58 19.49 -0.43 -24.93
CA ILE A 58 20.91 -0.81 -24.97
C ILE A 58 21.74 -0.04 -23.93
N GLU A 59 21.45 1.25 -23.73
CA GLU A 59 22.15 2.07 -22.74
C GLU A 59 21.89 1.60 -21.30
N GLU A 60 20.66 1.19 -21.00
CA GLU A 60 20.29 0.62 -19.70
C GLU A 60 20.94 -0.73 -19.46
N PHE A 61 21.02 -1.57 -20.51
CA PHE A 61 21.71 -2.84 -20.46
C PHE A 61 23.18 -2.65 -20.03
N PHE A 62 23.90 -1.73 -20.69
CA PHE A 62 25.30 -1.46 -20.35
C PHE A 62 25.45 -0.88 -18.95
N LYS A 63 24.66 0.14 -18.59
CA LYS A 63 24.69 0.74 -17.25
C LYS A 63 24.35 -0.28 -16.17
N GLY A 64 23.38 -1.14 -16.41
CA GLY A 64 22.96 -2.20 -15.50
C GLY A 64 24.06 -3.24 -15.30
N CYS A 65 24.71 -3.70 -16.37
CA CYS A 65 25.86 -4.61 -16.28
C CYS A 65 27.02 -3.99 -15.48
N LEU A 66 27.32 -2.70 -15.69
CA LEU A 66 28.36 -1.99 -14.93
C LEU A 66 28.01 -1.84 -13.45
N ARG A 67 26.73 -1.58 -13.14
CA ARG A 67 26.23 -1.45 -11.77
C ARG A 67 26.26 -2.77 -11.00
N LEU A 68 25.90 -3.86 -11.67
CA LEU A 68 25.81 -5.19 -11.06
C LEU A 68 27.17 -5.91 -11.02
N ARG A 69 28.19 -5.32 -11.66
CA ARG A 69 29.53 -5.89 -11.79
C ARG A 69 30.14 -6.24 -10.42
N GLY A 70 30.59 -7.49 -10.29
CA GLY A 70 31.29 -7.97 -9.09
C GLY A 70 30.36 -8.37 -7.95
N GLN A 71 30.95 -8.74 -6.82
CA GLN A 71 30.19 -9.24 -5.67
C GLN A 71 29.67 -8.09 -4.81
N ALA A 72 28.44 -8.25 -4.29
CA ALA A 72 27.93 -7.38 -3.24
C ALA A 72 28.89 -7.41 -2.05
N ARG A 73 29.30 -6.24 -1.55
CA ARG A 73 30.25 -6.16 -0.43
C ARG A 73 29.50 -6.42 0.88
N ALA A 74 30.23 -6.84 1.91
CA ALA A 74 29.67 -7.05 3.25
C ALA A 74 28.92 -5.81 3.79
N VAL A 75 29.37 -4.61 3.44
CA VAL A 75 28.70 -3.35 3.79
C VAL A 75 27.35 -3.20 3.10
N ASP A 76 27.25 -3.58 1.83
CA ASP A 76 26.00 -3.50 1.06
C ASP A 76 24.95 -4.45 1.66
N ILE A 77 25.36 -5.66 2.04
CA ILE A 77 24.51 -6.63 2.75
C ILE A 77 24.13 -6.12 4.15
N GLY A 78 25.10 -5.59 4.90
CA GLY A 78 24.86 -5.03 6.23
C GLY A 78 23.86 -3.88 6.20
N LYS A 79 23.90 -3.03 5.16
CA LYS A 79 22.91 -1.97 4.94
C LYS A 79 21.51 -2.54 4.71
N ILE A 80 21.37 -3.57 3.87
CA ILE A 80 20.08 -4.24 3.64
C ILE A 80 19.50 -4.78 4.96
N MET A 81 20.32 -5.47 5.76
CA MET A 81 19.88 -6.02 7.06
C MET A 81 19.46 -4.92 8.04
N HIS A 82 20.20 -3.81 8.07
CA HIS A 82 19.86 -2.64 8.88
C HIS A 82 18.52 -2.03 8.44
N ASP A 83 18.37 -1.76 7.14
CA ASP A 83 17.18 -1.13 6.56
C ASP A 83 15.95 -2.05 6.73
N GLN A 84 16.10 -3.36 6.57
CA GLN A 84 15.06 -4.35 6.86
C GLN A 84 14.65 -4.31 8.34
N THR A 85 15.61 -4.30 9.26
CA THR A 85 15.33 -4.24 10.69
C THR A 85 14.59 -2.94 11.06
N TRP A 86 15.03 -1.83 10.47
CA TRP A 86 14.38 -0.53 10.66
C TRP A 86 12.94 -0.53 10.12
N MET A 87 12.72 -1.10 8.93
CA MET A 87 11.41 -1.21 8.31
C MET A 87 10.45 -2.09 9.11
N ILE A 88 10.91 -3.23 9.65
CA ILE A 88 10.12 -4.10 10.53
C ILE A 88 9.67 -3.34 11.78
N LYS A 89 10.58 -2.61 12.43
CA LYS A 89 10.24 -1.78 13.60
C LYS A 89 9.26 -0.68 13.25
N SER A 90 9.43 -0.04 12.09
CA SER A 90 8.52 1.00 11.61
C SER A 90 7.12 0.46 11.34
N GLN A 91 7.02 -0.71 10.67
CA GLN A 91 5.76 -1.41 10.45
C GLN A 91 5.05 -1.80 11.74
N GLY A 92 5.77 -2.29 12.75
CA GLY A 92 5.17 -2.63 14.05
C GLY A 92 4.46 -1.44 14.70
N ARG A 93 5.10 -0.26 14.69
CA ARG A 93 4.48 0.97 15.22
C ARG A 93 3.24 1.39 14.44
N PHE A 94 3.32 1.33 13.10
CA PHE A 94 2.18 1.64 12.24
C PHE A 94 1.02 0.66 12.48
N HIS A 95 1.31 -0.63 12.60
CA HIS A 95 0.32 -1.67 12.87
C HIS A 95 -0.41 -1.44 14.18
N THR A 96 0.31 -1.19 15.28
CA THR A 96 -0.32 -0.91 16.59
C THR A 96 -1.20 0.34 16.55
N TYR A 97 -0.75 1.40 15.88
CA TYR A 97 -1.57 2.60 15.67
C TYR A 97 -2.85 2.28 14.89
N MET A 98 -2.73 1.59 13.76
CA MET A 98 -3.87 1.20 12.93
C MET A 98 -4.84 0.27 13.65
N GLU A 99 -4.36 -0.69 14.44
CA GLU A 99 -5.22 -1.56 15.25
C GLU A 99 -6.03 -0.76 16.27
N THR A 100 -5.41 0.24 16.89
CA THR A 100 -6.05 1.14 17.85
C THR A 100 -7.16 1.96 17.18
N GLU A 101 -6.86 2.63 16.07
CA GLU A 101 -7.83 3.43 15.33
C GLU A 101 -8.98 2.57 14.77
N LEU A 102 -8.67 1.39 14.24
CA LEU A 102 -9.70 0.45 13.77
C LEU A 102 -10.58 -0.05 14.91
N HIS A 103 -10.02 -0.24 16.11
CA HIS A 103 -10.80 -0.62 17.29
C HIS A 103 -11.77 0.49 17.69
N PHE A 104 -11.33 1.75 17.71
CA PHE A 104 -12.20 2.91 17.96
C PHE A 104 -13.32 3.01 16.92
N LEU A 105 -12.99 2.93 15.63
CA LEU A 105 -13.97 2.97 14.55
C LEU A 105 -15.01 1.84 14.68
N LYS A 106 -14.58 0.62 15.03
CA LYS A 106 -15.49 -0.52 15.27
C LYS A 106 -16.45 -0.23 16.43
N GLN A 107 -15.96 0.37 17.51
CA GLN A 107 -16.76 0.70 18.69
C GLN A 107 -17.81 1.78 18.37
N GLU A 108 -17.44 2.83 17.63
CA GLU A 108 -18.37 3.87 17.21
C GLU A 108 -19.48 3.33 16.31
N ILE A 109 -19.13 2.49 15.33
CA ILE A 109 -20.11 1.83 14.45
C ILE A 109 -21.07 0.94 15.28
N ALA A 110 -20.57 0.21 16.28
CA ALA A 110 -21.41 -0.60 17.15
C ALA A 110 -22.38 0.25 17.99
N ALA A 111 -21.92 1.39 18.51
CA ALA A 111 -22.74 2.32 19.28
C ALA A 111 -23.88 2.92 18.43
N LEU A 112 -23.58 3.31 17.18
CA LEU A 112 -24.59 3.81 16.24
C LEU A 112 -25.69 2.78 15.91
N ARG A 113 -25.36 1.48 15.90
CA ARG A 113 -26.32 0.40 15.66
C ARG A 113 -27.25 0.11 16.84
N LEU A 114 -26.81 0.37 18.07
CA LEU A 114 -27.63 0.20 19.27
C LEU A 114 -28.57 1.40 19.48
N GLY A 115 -28.14 2.61 19.11
CA GLY A 115 -28.94 3.83 19.20
C GLY A 115 -30.15 3.88 18.27
N SER A 116 -30.15 3.13 17.16
CA SER A 116 -31.27 3.09 16.20
C SER A 116 -32.41 2.15 16.60
N SER A 117 -32.30 1.37 17.69
CA SER A 117 -33.35 0.43 18.13
C SER A 117 -34.39 1.01 19.10
N LEU A 118 -34.30 2.29 19.50
CA LEU A 118 -35.17 2.89 20.52
C LEU A 118 -36.24 3.88 19.99
N THR A 119 -36.43 4.02 18.67
CA THR A 119 -37.38 5.00 18.11
C THR A 119 -38.73 4.45 17.62
N GLU A 120 -39.06 3.17 17.85
CA GLU A 120 -40.39 2.65 17.51
C GLU A 120 -41.11 1.99 18.70
N GLN A 121 -41.67 2.81 19.59
CA GLN A 121 -42.93 2.47 20.27
C GLN A 121 -43.86 3.68 20.28
N SER A 122 -44.74 3.71 19.29
CA SER A 122 -45.91 4.59 19.23
C SER A 122 -47.00 4.07 20.19
N PRO A 123 -47.49 4.87 21.17
CA PRO A 123 -48.58 4.45 22.03
C PRO A 123 -49.90 5.04 21.52
N ARG A 124 -50.71 4.28 20.78
CA ARG A 124 -52.16 4.52 20.67
C ARG A 124 -52.92 3.23 20.43
N THR A 125 -53.74 2.83 21.40
CA THR A 125 -55.20 2.72 21.23
C THR A 125 -55.82 2.41 22.60
N LEU A 126 -56.57 3.33 23.19
CA LEU A 126 -57.73 2.98 24.01
C LEU A 126 -58.85 4.01 23.76
N LEU A 127 -59.97 3.45 23.30
CA LEU A 127 -61.27 4.08 23.07
C LEU A 127 -61.94 4.51 24.38
N GLY A 128 -62.88 5.43 24.27
CA GLY A 128 -64.05 5.47 25.15
C GLY A 128 -64.13 6.70 26.05
N GLY A 129 -65.12 7.56 25.79
CA GLY A 129 -65.26 8.86 26.41
C GLY A 129 -65.90 8.88 27.79
N ARG A 130 -65.80 10.05 28.42
CA ARG A 130 -66.86 10.75 29.17
C ARG A 130 -66.32 12.10 29.64
N SER A 131 -66.95 13.18 29.20
CA SER A 131 -67.02 14.46 29.92
C SER A 131 -67.74 14.24 31.28
N PRO A 132 -67.78 15.15 32.29
CA PRO A 132 -67.68 16.61 32.12
C PRO A 132 -67.20 17.48 33.32
N GLN A 133 -67.04 18.78 33.03
CA GLN A 133 -67.26 19.96 33.90
C GLN A 133 -66.20 20.48 34.92
N HIS A 134 -65.93 21.78 34.73
CA HIS A 134 -65.92 22.88 35.70
C HIS A 134 -64.62 23.39 36.35
N LYS A 135 -64.39 24.69 36.07
CA LYS A 135 -63.95 25.80 36.96
C LYS A 135 -62.45 26.03 37.23
N LYS A 136 -61.98 27.14 36.60
CA LYS A 136 -61.61 28.43 37.23
C LYS A 136 -60.13 28.85 37.20
N MET A 137 -59.89 29.93 36.43
CA MET A 137 -59.01 31.10 36.63
C MET A 137 -57.87 31.08 37.66
N ARG A 138 -56.67 31.47 37.20
CA ARG A 138 -55.80 32.62 37.62
C ARG A 138 -54.42 32.39 36.97
N SER A 139 -53.88 33.20 36.05
CA SER A 139 -53.46 34.62 36.04
C SER A 139 -52.15 34.93 36.79
N LYS A 140 -51.23 35.56 36.02
CA LYS A 140 -50.06 36.42 36.37
C LYS A 140 -48.76 35.65 36.66
N HIS A 141 -47.69 35.83 35.88
CA HIS A 141 -46.72 36.96 35.77
C HIS A 141 -45.35 36.34 36.14
N ASN A 142 -44.17 36.78 35.74
CA ASN A 142 -43.58 37.67 34.73
C ASN A 142 -42.07 37.66 35.08
N LEU A 143 -41.18 37.87 34.09
CA LEU A 143 -39.82 38.48 34.24
C LEU A 143 -38.83 37.73 35.16
N SER A 144 -37.51 37.79 35.07
CA SER A 144 -36.44 38.31 34.19
C SER A 144 -35.12 37.84 34.88
N GLU A 145 -33.96 38.34 34.40
CA GLU A 145 -32.61 38.23 35.02
C GLU A 145 -31.84 36.95 34.59
N LEU A 146 -30.78 36.95 33.76
CA LEU A 146 -29.67 37.89 33.48
C LEU A 146 -28.82 38.28 34.70
N GLN A 147 -27.50 38.07 34.56
CA GLN A 147 -26.36 38.21 35.49
C GLN A 147 -26.04 36.89 36.23
N GLU A 148 -24.83 36.34 36.16
CA GLU A 148 -23.49 36.89 35.91
C GLU A 148 -22.74 36.22 34.75
#